data_AF-A0A6G0RVU4-F1
#
_entry.id   AF-A0A6G0RVU4-F1
#
_cell.length_a   1.000
_cell.length_b   1.000
_cell.length_c   1.000
_cell.angle_alpha   90.00
_cell.angle_beta   90.00
_cell.angle_gamma   90.00
#
_symmetry.space_group_name_H-M   'P 1'
#
loop_
_entity.id
_entity.type
_entity.pdbx_description
1 polymer ?
#
loop_
_entity_poly.entity_id
_entity_poly.type
_entity_poly.pdbx_seq_one_letter_code
_entity_poly.pdbx_strand_id
1 'polypeptide(L)'
;MIAEFQLRRKQPSDETHELWVRRTKDWVPTLIHSSRRMPTRVLLTNVSGKLVWCPAHFPVVHWAPYGELAPDDGYVRLTSARYRDWQVLAYEAAIDKDLLKREQRLYDEWLAKQPPAVERR
;
A
#
# COMPACT_ATOMS: atom_id res chain seq x y z
N MET A 1 -0.62 10.46 6.17
CA MET A 1 -0.60 9.87 7.53
C MET A 1 -0.75 8.36 7.40
N ILE A 2 0.10 7.60 8.11
CA ILE A 2 0.22 6.14 7.96
C ILE A 2 0.09 5.50 9.35
N ALA A 3 -0.64 4.39 9.45
CA ALA A 3 -0.74 3.57 10.66
C ALA A 3 -0.32 2.12 10.36
N GLU A 4 0.44 1.49 11.25
CA GLU A 4 0.91 0.11 11.10
C GLU A 4 0.26 -0.81 12.13
N PHE A 5 -0.20 -1.97 11.67
CA PHE A 5 -0.77 -3.02 12.52
C PHE A 5 -0.06 -4.35 12.26
N GLN A 6 0.31 -5.04 13.34
CA GLN A 6 0.90 -6.36 13.24
C GLN A 6 -0.21 -7.43 13.15
N LEU A 7 -0.11 -8.31 12.15
CA LEU A 7 -1.02 -9.44 12.04
C LEU A 7 -0.69 -10.49 13.11
N ARG A 8 -1.71 -11.26 13.51
CA ARG A 8 -1.53 -12.38 14.44
C ARG A 8 -0.52 -13.38 13.87
N ARG A 9 0.31 -13.95 14.74
CA ARG A 9 1.37 -14.92 14.36
C ARG A 9 0.82 -16.28 13.91
N LYS A 10 -0.35 -16.70 14.43
CA LYS A 10 -1.02 -17.93 14.02
C LYS A 10 -1.94 -17.60 12.84
N GLN A 11 -1.42 -17.77 11.63
CA GLN A 11 -2.17 -17.59 10.39
C GLN A 11 -2.40 -18.95 9.74
N PRO A 12 -3.53 -19.12 9.03
CA PRO A 12 -3.71 -20.26 8.15
C PRO A 12 -2.63 -20.31 7.07
N SER A 13 -2.34 -21.50 6.53
CA SER A 13 -1.39 -21.67 5.44
C SER A 13 -1.95 -21.05 4.15
N ASP A 14 -1.09 -20.40 3.35
CA ASP A 14 -1.44 -19.87 2.03
C ASP A 14 -1.76 -20.97 1.00
N GLU A 15 -1.42 -22.23 1.30
CA GLU A 15 -1.80 -23.39 0.50
C GLU A 15 -3.30 -23.75 0.64
N THR A 16 -3.92 -23.33 1.74
CA THR A 16 -5.31 -23.71 2.08
C THR A 16 -6.27 -22.53 2.10
N HIS A 17 -5.76 -21.32 2.36
CA HIS A 17 -6.55 -20.12 2.50
C HIS A 17 -6.00 -19.00 1.61
N GLU A 18 -6.92 -18.21 1.05
CA GLU A 18 -6.62 -16.96 0.37
C GLU A 18 -6.83 -15.78 1.33
N LEU A 19 -6.01 -14.75 1.16
CA LEU A 19 -6.12 -13.53 1.94
C LEU A 19 -6.93 -12.46 1.22
N TRP A 20 -7.93 -11.94 1.94
CA TRP A 20 -8.82 -10.89 1.48
C TRP A 20 -8.62 -9.64 2.32
N VAL A 21 -8.69 -8.49 1.67
CA VAL A 21 -8.50 -7.19 2.31
C VAL A 21 -9.66 -6.27 2.04
N ARG A 22 -10.00 -5.45 3.03
CA ARG A 22 -11.08 -4.49 2.97
C ARG A 22 -10.55 -3.09 3.22
N ARG A 23 -10.90 -2.17 2.33
CA ARG A 23 -10.65 -0.74 2.53
C ARG A 23 -11.85 -0.04 3.16
N THR A 24 -11.59 1.15 3.69
CA THR A 24 -12.66 2.12 3.98
C THR A 24 -12.63 3.23 2.93
N LYS A 25 -13.50 4.24 3.11
CA LYS A 25 -13.47 5.46 2.31
C LYS A 25 -12.14 6.20 2.43
N ASP A 26 -11.55 6.20 3.63
CA ASP A 26 -10.42 7.06 3.97
C ASP A 26 -9.11 6.27 4.15
N TRP A 27 -9.19 4.97 4.45
CA TRP A 27 -8.05 4.10 4.71
C TRP A 27 -7.92 2.99 3.68
N VAL A 28 -6.74 2.91 3.07
CA VAL A 28 -6.36 1.83 2.16
C VAL A 28 -5.32 0.93 2.83
N PRO A 29 -5.56 -0.39 2.90
CA PRO A 29 -4.58 -1.33 3.42
C PRO A 29 -3.56 -1.79 2.38
N THR A 30 -2.31 -1.89 2.81
CA THR A 30 -1.19 -2.48 2.07
C THR A 30 -0.56 -3.55 2.94
N LEU A 31 -0.49 -4.78 2.42
CA LEU A 31 0.14 -5.90 3.14
C LEU A 31 1.65 -5.88 2.97
N ILE A 32 2.35 -6.02 4.09
CA ILE A 32 3.80 -6.19 4.13
C ILE A 32 4.10 -7.66 4.38
N HIS A 33 4.75 -8.27 3.39
CA HIS A 33 5.15 -9.66 3.43
C HIS A 33 6.54 -9.79 4.07
N SER A 34 6.72 -10.84 4.86
CA SER A 34 8.04 -11.26 5.32
C SER A 34 8.84 -11.90 4.19
N SER A 35 10.13 -12.15 4.44
CA SER A 35 11.01 -12.91 3.55
C SER A 35 10.46 -14.29 3.17
N ARG A 36 9.54 -14.84 3.96
CA ARG A 36 8.87 -16.13 3.72
C ARG A 36 7.54 -16.00 2.96
N ARG A 37 7.29 -14.87 2.29
CA ARG A 37 6.03 -14.53 1.60
C ARG A 37 4.78 -14.53 2.47
N MET A 38 4.92 -14.68 3.78
CA MET A 38 3.80 -14.60 4.71
C MET A 38 3.49 -13.15 5.07
N PRO A 39 2.23 -12.70 5.00
CA PRO A 39 1.82 -11.36 5.37
C PRO A 39 1.98 -11.16 6.88
N THR A 40 2.82 -10.21 7.30
CA THR A 40 3.15 -10.02 8.72
C THR A 40 2.56 -8.75 9.30
N ARG A 41 2.42 -7.72 8.47
CA ARG A 41 1.96 -6.40 8.89
C ARG A 41 1.00 -5.84 7.85
N VAL A 42 0.13 -4.96 8.31
CA VAL A 42 -0.77 -4.19 7.47
C VAL A 42 -0.44 -2.72 7.68
N LEU A 43 -0.15 -2.05 6.59
CA LEU A 43 -0.01 -0.60 6.55
C LEU A 43 -1.35 -0.01 6.13
N LEU A 44 -1.89 0.91 6.94
CA LEU A 44 -3.07 1.69 6.58
C LEU A 44 -2.63 3.07 6.14
N THR A 45 -2.89 3.38 4.88
CA THR A 45 -2.60 4.69 4.30
C THR A 45 -3.88 5.50 4.23
N ASN A 46 -3.84 6.70 4.79
CA ASN A 46 -4.94 7.65 4.69
C ASN A 46 -4.92 8.34 3.33
N VAL A 47 -5.94 8.10 2.51
CA VAL A 47 -6.10 8.67 1.17
C VAL A 47 -7.02 9.89 1.12
N SER A 48 -7.68 10.24 2.24
CA SER A 48 -8.65 11.34 2.31
C SER A 48 -8.03 12.74 2.29
N GLY A 49 -6.72 12.84 2.56
CA GLY A 49 -6.01 14.11 2.74
C GLY A 49 -6.37 14.87 4.03
N LYS A 50 -7.22 14.30 4.89
CA LYS A 50 -7.66 14.89 6.16
C LYS A 50 -7.16 14.09 7.35
N LEU A 51 -7.16 14.68 8.54
CA LEU A 51 -6.89 13.94 9.77
C LEU A 51 -8.12 13.10 10.13
N VAL A 52 -8.03 11.79 9.92
CA VAL A 52 -9.13 10.84 10.12
C VAL A 52 -8.73 9.84 11.20
N TRP A 53 -9.67 9.45 12.04
CA TRP A 53 -9.42 8.44 13.08
C TRP A 53 -9.50 7.04 12.49
N CYS A 54 -8.62 6.13 12.93
CA CYS A 54 -8.68 4.73 12.55
C CYS A 54 -9.39 3.91 13.64
N PRO A 55 -10.48 3.19 13.34
CA PRO A 55 -11.13 2.35 14.33
C PRO A 55 -10.24 1.20 14.82
N ALA A 56 -10.15 1.02 16.13
CA ALA A 56 -9.28 0.01 16.76
C ALA A 56 -9.65 -1.45 16.41
N HIS A 57 -10.89 -1.71 16.01
CA HIS A 57 -11.41 -3.05 15.68
C HIS A 57 -11.86 -3.16 14.23
N PHE A 58 -11.30 -2.35 13.33
CA PHE A 58 -11.65 -2.45 11.92
C PHE A 58 -11.12 -3.78 11.31
N PRO A 59 -12.00 -4.67 10.79
CA PRO A 59 -11.57 -5.95 10.24
C PRO A 59 -10.98 -5.75 8.84
N VAL A 60 -9.72 -5.32 8.78
CA VAL A 60 -9.02 -5.02 7.53
C VAL A 60 -8.75 -6.27 6.69
N VAL A 61 -8.54 -7.40 7.35
CA VAL A 61 -8.01 -8.62 6.75
C VAL A 61 -8.90 -9.80 7.11
N HIS A 62 -9.18 -10.65 6.14
CA HIS A 62 -9.95 -11.87 6.31
C HIS A 62 -9.28 -13.03 5.58
N TRP A 63 -9.12 -14.16 6.28
CA TRP A 63 -8.62 -15.41 5.70
C TRP A 63 -9.81 -16.28 5.34
N ALA A 64 -9.97 -16.58 4.06
CA ALA A 64 -11.03 -17.46 3.57
C ALA A 64 -10.41 -18.71 2.92
N PRO A 65 -10.95 -19.91 3.14
CA PRO A 65 -10.57 -21.10 2.40
C PRO A 65 -10.70 -20.88 0.88
N TYR A 66 -9.86 -21.55 0.10
CA TYR A 66 -9.99 -21.50 -1.35
C TYR A 66 -11.36 -22.02 -1.80
N GLY A 67 -12.00 -21.27 -2.70
CA GLY A 67 -13.33 -21.59 -3.23
C GLY A 67 -14.48 -20.96 -2.45
N GLU A 68 -14.23 -20.37 -1.28
CA GLU A 68 -15.25 -19.60 -0.56
C GLU A 68 -15.37 -18.17 -1.09
N LEU A 69 -16.58 -17.62 -0.93
CA LEU A 69 -16.90 -16.24 -1.26
C LEU A 69 -16.43 -15.30 -0.15
N ALA A 70 -16.22 -14.04 -0.53
CA ALA A 70 -15.91 -13.00 0.42
C ALA A 70 -17.03 -12.87 1.47
N PRO A 71 -16.70 -12.51 2.73
CA PRO A 71 -17.72 -12.22 3.73
C PRO A 71 -18.65 -11.06 3.35
N ASP A 72 -18.14 -10.09 2.58
CA ASP A 72 -18.89 -8.95 2.05
C ASP A 72 -18.25 -8.37 0.78
N ASP A 73 -18.99 -7.53 0.04
CA ASP A 73 -18.54 -6.87 -1.21
C ASP A 73 -17.39 -5.87 -1.05
N GLY A 74 -17.05 -5.54 0.21
CA GLY A 74 -15.94 -4.68 0.57
C GLY A 74 -14.60 -5.41 0.58
N TYR A 75 -14.59 -6.73 0.64
CA TYR A 75 -13.39 -7.54 0.58
C TYR A 75 -12.94 -7.82 -0.85
N VAL A 76 -11.64 -7.69 -1.07
CA VAL A 76 -11.00 -7.88 -2.37
C VAL A 76 -9.77 -8.77 -2.19
N ARG A 77 -9.58 -9.69 -3.13
CA ARG A 77 -8.38 -10.54 -3.19
C ARG A 77 -7.15 -9.71 -3.57
N LEU A 78 -6.00 -10.10 -3.04
CA LEU A 78 -4.73 -9.43 -3.36
C LEU A 78 -4.35 -9.53 -4.84
N THR A 79 -4.82 -10.57 -5.52
CA THR A 79 -4.61 -10.82 -6.94
C THR A 79 -5.55 -10.02 -7.85
N SER A 80 -6.55 -9.35 -7.28
CA SER A 80 -7.55 -8.58 -8.04
C SER A 80 -6.98 -7.27 -8.59
N ALA A 81 -7.42 -6.89 -9.79
CA ALA A 81 -7.17 -5.56 -10.35
C ALA A 81 -7.64 -4.44 -9.41
N ARG A 82 -8.77 -4.64 -8.71
CA ARG A 82 -9.31 -3.66 -7.76
C ARG A 82 -8.36 -3.40 -6.59
N TYR A 83 -7.66 -4.43 -6.11
CA TYR A 83 -6.63 -4.24 -5.08
C TYR A 83 -5.43 -3.47 -5.64
N ARG A 84 -4.98 -3.79 -6.86
CA ARG A 84 -3.91 -3.04 -7.53
C ARG A 84 -4.24 -1.56 -7.65
N ASP A 85 -5.46 -1.22 -8.07
CA ASP A 85 -5.91 0.17 -8.17
C ASP A 85 -5.90 0.88 -6.79
N TRP A 86 -6.27 0.16 -5.73
CA TRP A 86 -6.15 0.70 -4.37
C TRP A 86 -4.70 0.95 -3.98
N GLN A 87 -3.76 0.09 -4.37
CA GLN A 87 -2.34 0.31 -4.09
C GLN A 87 -1.79 1.55 -4.80
N VAL A 88 -2.30 1.90 -5.99
CA VAL A 88 -1.95 3.17 -6.65
C VAL A 88 -2.38 4.36 -5.80
N LEU A 89 -3.60 4.34 -5.25
CA LEU A 89 -4.08 5.41 -4.36
C LEU A 89 -3.25 5.50 -3.07
N ALA A 90 -2.92 4.36 -2.47
CA ALA A 90 -2.08 4.32 -1.28
C ALA A 90 -0.68 4.88 -1.56
N TYR A 91 -0.09 4.53 -2.71
CA TYR A 91 1.21 5.05 -3.12
C TYR A 91 1.17 6.57 -3.29
N GLU A 92 0.20 7.09 -4.04
CA GLU A 92 0.05 8.54 -4.24
C GLU A 92 -0.13 9.31 -2.92
N ALA A 93 -0.90 8.74 -1.99
CA ALA A 93 -1.16 9.36 -0.69
C ALA A 93 0.00 9.22 0.31
N ALA A 94 0.84 8.20 0.16
CA ALA A 94 2.02 7.98 0.99
C ALA A 94 3.24 8.79 0.52
N ILE A 95 3.28 9.20 -0.74
CA ILE A 95 4.38 10.04 -1.27
C ILE A 95 4.43 11.36 -0.52
N ASP A 96 5.59 11.64 0.07
CA ASP A 96 5.93 12.95 0.59
C ASP A 96 6.18 13.92 -0.58
N LYS A 97 5.19 14.76 -0.86
CA LYS A 97 5.22 15.73 -1.96
C LYS A 97 6.32 16.79 -1.77
N ASP A 98 6.71 17.08 -0.54
CA ASP A 98 7.73 18.08 -0.27
C ASP A 98 9.13 17.49 -0.42
N LEU A 99 9.32 16.24 -0.02
CA LEU A 99 10.54 15.48 -0.36
C LEU A 99 10.71 15.37 -1.88
N LEU A 100 9.66 15.00 -2.61
CA LEU A 100 9.71 14.87 -4.06
C LEU A 100 10.09 16.19 -4.76
N LYS A 101 9.50 17.32 -4.33
CA LYS A 101 9.88 18.65 -4.83
C LYS A 101 11.34 18.97 -4.57
N ARG A 102 11.87 18.57 -3.40
CA ARG A 102 13.27 18.80 -3.04
C ARG A 102 14.20 17.98 -3.92
N GLU A 103 13.90 16.71 -4.15
CA GLU A 103 14.66 15.86 -5.07
C GLU A 103 14.64 16.40 -6.49
N GLN A 104 13.48 16.87 -6.96
CA GLN A 104 13.37 17.48 -8.29
C GLN A 104 14.26 18.73 -8.44
N ARG A 105 14.29 19.61 -7.44
CA ARG A 105 15.21 20.76 -7.44
C ARG A 105 16.67 20.33 -7.53
N LEU A 106 17.06 19.32 -6.75
CA LEU A 106 18.43 18.79 -6.77
C LEU A 106 18.77 18.17 -8.13
N TYR A 107 17.82 17.50 -8.76
CA TYR A 107 17.98 16.94 -10.10
C TYR A 107 18.15 18.05 -11.15
N ASP A 108 17.33 19.10 -11.12
CA ASP A 108 17.44 20.23 -12.05
C ASP A 108 18.77 20.98 -11.87
N GLU A 109 19.22 21.19 -10.64
CA GLU A 109 20.52 21.78 -10.32
C GLU A 109 21.69 20.91 -10.80
N TRP A 110 21.58 19.59 -10.64
CA TRP A 110 22.56 18.63 -11.14
C TRP A 110 22.58 18.61 -12.67
N LEU A 111 21.41 18.66 -13.31
CA LEU A 111 21.25 18.66 -14.76
C LEU A 111 21.85 19.94 -15.37
N ALA A 112 21.66 21.10 -14.74
CA ALA A 112 22.25 22.36 -15.15
C ALA A 112 23.79 22.38 -15.06
N LYS A 113 24.38 21.53 -14.21
CA LYS A 113 25.84 21.38 -14.06
C LYS A 113 26.42 20.31 -15.00
N GLN A 114 25.59 19.60 -15.77
CA GLN A 114 26.09 18.61 -16.72
C GLN A 114 26.84 19.31 -17.87
N PRO A 115 28.04 18.82 -18.23
CA PRO A 115 28.70 19.29 -19.44
C PRO A 115 27.83 18.94 -20.67
N PRO A 116 27.92 19.72 -21.76
CA PRO A 116 27.19 19.42 -22.99
C PRO A 116 27.49 17.99 -23.45
N ALA A 117 26.45 17.17 -23.61
CA ALA A 117 26.60 15.78 -24.04
C ALA A 117 27.13 15.63 -25.48
N VAL A 118 27.24 16.75 -26.22
CA VAL A 118 27.78 16.81 -27.58
C VAL A 118 28.72 18.02 -27.66
N GLU A 119 29.95 17.78 -28.13
CA GLU A 119 30.88 18.85 -28.50
C GLU A 119 30.28 19.67 -29.65
N ARG A 120 30.04 20.96 -29.41
CA ARG A 120 29.66 21.89 -30.48
C ARG A 120 30.94 22.25 -31.25
N ARG A 121 31.08 21.68 -32.44
CA ARG A 121 32.05 22.13 -33.47
C ARG A 121 31.63 23.45 -34.09
#